data_AF-A0A9C6WLC1-F1
#
_entry.id   AF-A0A9C6WLC1-F1
#
_cell.length_a   1.000
_cell.length_b   1.000
_cell.length_c   1.000
_cell.angle_alpha   90.00
_cell.angle_beta   90.00
_cell.angle_gamma   90.00
#
_symmetry.space_group_name_H-M   'P 1'
#
loop_
_entity.id
_entity.type
_entity.pdbx_description
1 polymer ?
#
loop_
_entity_poly.entity_id
_entity_poly.type
_entity_poly.pdbx_seq_one_letter_code
_entity_poly.pdbx_strand_id
1 'polypeptide(L)'
;MSENLKEGNADTMEEIKGVLKDFSTARQALIVGVLRVLSDAMEHLKISIILPKMLENPKLVVKVLTGSSHERAIKLVQDFARRREIIIKEQRNPLMDHGMIMIIDYFQSHNDIYKLFQDYFQHLTAKEQKLIRSFEMLLESAKRHLEKDSIAHIQEERRLLKIYQENKRLKKYIARNRVKIALFNKTKRWKVMTRAVYTDKVLHEWDEKKIENEQFLENEADKINRKIRNYEKASVDNQNQIEQELNVTKIEFKKQDKESKITEKRTREENFKAW
;
A
#
# COMPACT_ATOMS: atom_id res chain seq x y z
N MET A 1 -6.76 -20.48 -11.01
CA MET A 1 -6.04 -19.28 -10.51
C MET A 1 -6.84 -18.42 -9.52
N SER A 2 -8.17 -18.57 -9.40
CA SER A 2 -8.98 -17.82 -8.42
C SER A 2 -9.05 -18.46 -7.02
N GLU A 3 -8.74 -19.76 -6.89
CA GLU A 3 -8.74 -20.49 -5.60
C GLU A 3 -7.53 -20.14 -4.73
N ASN A 4 -6.30 -20.16 -5.27
CA ASN A 4 -5.08 -19.83 -4.50
C ASN A 4 -5.05 -18.39 -3.93
N LEU A 5 -5.81 -17.46 -4.53
CA LEU A 5 -5.96 -16.08 -4.03
C LEU A 5 -7.02 -15.95 -2.92
N LYS A 6 -7.94 -16.92 -2.80
CA LYS A 6 -8.93 -17.00 -1.71
C LYS A 6 -8.31 -17.63 -0.47
N GLU A 7 -7.54 -18.70 -0.62
CA GLU A 7 -6.87 -19.41 0.49
C GLU A 7 -5.85 -18.53 1.22
N GLY A 8 -4.93 -17.85 0.52
CA GLY A 8 -3.96 -16.96 1.17
C GLY A 8 -4.58 -15.71 1.85
N ASN A 9 -5.85 -15.40 1.55
CA ASN A 9 -6.60 -14.36 2.28
C ASN A 9 -7.35 -14.89 3.49
N ALA A 10 -7.69 -16.19 3.51
CA ALA A 10 -8.32 -16.85 4.63
C ALA A 10 -7.31 -17.10 5.75
N ASP A 11 -6.12 -17.64 5.41
CA ASP A 11 -5.05 -17.90 6.38
C ASP A 11 -4.60 -16.61 7.09
N THR A 12 -4.33 -15.55 6.34
CA THR A 12 -3.96 -14.25 6.95
C THR A 12 -5.09 -13.60 7.76
N MET A 13 -6.35 -13.96 7.53
CA MET A 13 -7.48 -13.48 8.36
C MET A 13 -7.70 -14.38 9.58
N GLU A 14 -7.39 -15.66 9.49
CA GLU A 14 -7.38 -16.59 10.63
C GLU A 14 -6.23 -16.32 11.57
N GLU A 15 -5.01 -16.06 11.06
CA GLU A 15 -3.86 -15.66 11.88
C GLU A 15 -4.15 -14.37 12.66
N ILE A 16 -4.72 -13.35 12.01
CA ILE A 16 -5.06 -12.08 12.67
C ILE A 16 -6.18 -12.27 13.70
N LYS A 17 -7.18 -13.11 13.40
CA LYS A 17 -8.22 -13.47 14.36
C LYS A 17 -7.65 -14.26 15.55
N GLY A 18 -6.68 -15.15 15.30
CA GLY A 18 -5.99 -15.92 16.32
C GLY A 18 -5.22 -15.02 17.27
N VAL A 19 -4.33 -14.17 16.74
CA VAL A 19 -3.54 -13.22 17.52
C VAL A 19 -4.43 -12.27 18.34
N LEU A 20 -5.50 -11.72 17.75
CA LEU A 20 -6.46 -10.87 18.50
C LEU A 20 -7.15 -11.64 19.62
N LYS A 21 -7.61 -12.87 19.34
CA LYS A 21 -8.28 -13.71 20.34
C LYS A 21 -7.33 -14.02 21.49
N ASP A 22 -6.06 -14.27 21.20
CA ASP A 22 -5.04 -14.56 22.20
C ASP A 22 -4.77 -13.35 23.09
N PHE A 23 -4.61 -12.14 22.52
CA PHE A 23 -4.45 -10.90 23.29
C PHE A 23 -5.68 -10.55 24.13
N SER A 24 -6.88 -10.69 23.57
CA SER A 24 -8.14 -10.44 24.28
C SER A 24 -8.31 -11.41 25.46
N THR A 25 -8.01 -12.69 25.24
CA THR A 25 -8.07 -13.74 26.27
C THR A 25 -7.02 -13.52 27.35
N ALA A 26 -5.77 -13.21 26.98
CA ALA A 26 -4.70 -12.91 27.92
C ALA A 26 -5.03 -11.70 28.80
N ARG A 27 -5.60 -10.64 28.22
CA ARG A 27 -6.04 -9.46 28.97
C ARG A 27 -7.21 -9.77 29.90
N GLN A 28 -8.19 -10.54 29.46
CA GLN A 28 -9.29 -10.97 30.32
C GLN A 28 -8.77 -11.77 31.53
N ALA A 29 -7.79 -12.66 31.31
CA ALA A 29 -7.14 -13.41 32.37
C ALA A 29 -6.38 -12.48 33.34
N LEU A 30 -5.68 -11.46 32.84
CA LEU A 30 -5.01 -10.45 33.68
C LEU A 30 -5.99 -9.65 34.52
N ILE A 31 -7.11 -9.18 33.95
CA ILE A 31 -8.15 -8.45 34.68
C ILE A 31 -8.74 -9.32 35.79
N VAL A 32 -9.08 -10.57 35.48
CA VAL A 32 -9.58 -11.53 36.47
C VAL A 32 -8.53 -11.77 37.57
N GLY A 33 -7.26 -11.88 37.21
CA GLY A 33 -6.15 -12.02 38.15
C GLY A 33 -6.04 -10.82 39.11
N VAL A 34 -6.07 -9.59 38.57
CA VAL A 34 -6.01 -8.36 39.39
C VAL A 34 -7.22 -8.26 40.31
N LEU A 35 -8.43 -8.52 39.80
CA LEU A 35 -9.64 -8.47 40.62
C LEU A 35 -9.63 -9.52 41.73
N ARG A 36 -9.12 -10.72 41.45
CA ARG A 36 -8.93 -11.75 42.45
C ARG A 36 -7.96 -11.31 43.54
N VAL A 37 -6.79 -10.77 43.18
CA VAL A 37 -5.80 -10.28 44.17
C VAL A 37 -6.40 -9.18 45.05
N LEU A 38 -7.16 -8.25 44.46
CA LEU A 38 -7.84 -7.20 45.23
C LEU A 38 -8.91 -7.77 46.17
N SER A 39 -9.65 -8.78 45.73
CA SER A 39 -10.62 -9.49 46.58
C SER A 39 -9.94 -10.22 47.73
N ASP A 40 -8.88 -10.99 47.44
CA ASP A 40 -8.12 -11.72 48.45
C ASP A 40 -7.52 -10.76 49.49
N ALA A 41 -6.97 -9.61 49.05
CA ALA A 41 -6.46 -8.57 49.93
C ALA A 41 -7.54 -7.97 50.84
N MET A 42 -8.78 -7.82 50.34
CA MET A 42 -9.91 -7.35 51.12
C MET A 42 -10.34 -8.39 52.18
N GLU A 43 -10.33 -9.67 51.84
CA GLU A 43 -10.60 -10.76 52.80
C GLU A 43 -9.52 -10.84 53.89
N HIS A 44 -8.25 -10.67 53.53
CA HIS A 44 -7.13 -10.58 54.49
C HIS A 44 -7.28 -9.38 55.43
N LEU A 45 -7.67 -8.22 54.91
CA LEU A 45 -7.94 -7.04 55.72
C LEU A 45 -9.05 -7.32 56.75
N LYS A 46 -10.14 -7.96 56.32
CA LYS A 46 -11.28 -8.32 57.18
C LYS A 46 -10.85 -9.24 58.33
N ILE A 47 -10.08 -10.29 58.04
CA ILE A 47 -9.53 -11.15 59.10
C ILE A 47 -8.57 -10.39 60.00
N SER A 48 -7.67 -9.58 59.45
CA SER A 48 -6.67 -8.84 60.24
C SER A 48 -7.31 -7.92 61.28
N ILE A 49 -8.46 -7.32 60.94
CA ILE A 49 -9.20 -6.42 61.85
C ILE A 49 -9.93 -7.20 62.94
N ILE A 50 -10.50 -8.36 62.61
CA ILE A 50 -11.34 -9.13 63.53
C ILE A 50 -10.52 -10.07 64.42
N LEU A 51 -9.39 -10.58 63.93
CA LEU A 51 -8.56 -11.54 64.64
C LEU A 51 -8.16 -11.07 66.06
N PRO A 52 -7.71 -9.82 66.29
CA PRO A 52 -7.45 -9.34 67.66
C PRO A 52 -8.68 -9.45 68.58
N LYS A 53 -9.87 -9.09 68.08
CA LYS A 53 -11.13 -9.13 68.83
C LYS A 53 -11.62 -10.55 69.09
N MET A 54 -11.35 -11.47 68.17
CA MET A 54 -11.59 -12.90 68.38
C MET A 54 -10.71 -13.43 69.52
N LEU A 55 -9.43 -13.06 69.53
CA LEU A 55 -8.48 -13.51 70.54
C LEU A 55 -8.72 -12.91 71.94
N GLU A 56 -9.53 -11.86 72.07
CA GLU A 56 -10.02 -11.37 73.36
C GLU A 56 -10.92 -12.40 74.06
N ASN A 57 -11.70 -13.19 73.30
CA ASN A 57 -12.60 -14.21 73.83
C ASN A 57 -12.34 -15.60 73.19
N PRO A 58 -11.22 -16.27 73.54
CA PRO A 58 -10.83 -17.55 72.92
C PRO A 58 -11.88 -18.66 73.05
N LYS A 59 -12.67 -18.67 74.14
CA LYS A 59 -13.70 -19.69 74.38
C LYS A 59 -14.83 -19.64 73.34
N LEU A 60 -15.24 -18.43 72.94
CA LEU A 60 -16.26 -18.24 71.91
C LEU A 60 -15.73 -18.66 70.54
N VAL A 61 -14.48 -18.31 70.23
CA VAL A 61 -13.81 -18.70 68.99
C VAL A 61 -13.74 -20.21 68.86
N VAL A 62 -13.32 -20.91 69.92
CA VAL A 62 -13.29 -22.38 69.93
C VAL A 62 -14.68 -22.95 69.68
N LYS A 63 -15.73 -22.43 70.33
CA LYS A 63 -17.10 -22.91 70.14
C LYS A 63 -17.59 -22.77 68.70
N VAL A 64 -17.28 -21.64 68.04
CA VAL A 64 -17.69 -21.38 66.65
C VAL A 64 -16.88 -22.21 65.64
N LEU A 65 -15.61 -22.49 65.96
CA LEU A 65 -14.74 -23.30 65.10
C LEU A 65 -15.00 -24.81 65.23
N THR A 66 -15.55 -25.28 66.36
CA THR A 66 -15.89 -26.70 66.56
C THR A 66 -16.98 -27.12 65.56
N GLY A 67 -16.72 -28.17 64.77
CA GLY A 67 -17.60 -28.63 63.70
C GLY A 67 -17.46 -27.87 62.38
N SER A 68 -16.50 -26.95 62.25
CA SER A 68 -16.17 -26.26 61.00
C SER A 68 -15.00 -26.91 60.26
N SER A 69 -14.75 -26.51 59.00
CA SER A 69 -13.54 -26.88 58.24
C SER A 69 -12.23 -26.42 58.89
N HIS A 70 -12.28 -25.49 59.85
CA HIS A 70 -11.11 -24.83 60.43
C HIS A 70 -10.81 -25.27 61.86
N GLU A 71 -11.20 -26.48 62.26
CA GLU A 71 -10.92 -27.02 63.60
C GLU A 71 -9.43 -27.00 63.98
N ARG A 72 -8.50 -27.05 63.01
CA ARG A 72 -7.06 -26.93 63.28
C ARG A 72 -6.69 -25.61 63.98
N ALA A 73 -7.45 -24.53 63.76
CA ALA A 73 -7.25 -23.26 64.48
C ALA A 73 -7.58 -23.36 65.98
N ILE A 74 -8.42 -24.31 66.41
CA ILE A 74 -8.79 -24.48 67.82
C ILE A 74 -7.55 -24.70 68.68
N LYS A 75 -6.64 -25.58 68.24
CA LYS A 75 -5.40 -25.87 68.96
C LYS A 75 -4.54 -24.60 69.09
N LEU A 76 -4.38 -23.85 68.01
CA LEU A 76 -3.61 -22.61 67.99
C LEU A 76 -4.19 -21.57 68.95
N VAL A 77 -5.51 -21.38 68.95
CA VAL A 77 -6.23 -20.43 69.82
C VAL A 77 -6.13 -20.85 71.29
N GLN A 78 -6.27 -22.15 71.59
CA GLN A 78 -6.12 -22.67 72.95
C GLN A 78 -4.69 -22.55 73.48
N ASP A 79 -3.69 -22.85 72.64
CA ASP A 79 -2.28 -22.71 72.99
C ASP A 79 -1.89 -21.24 73.22
N PHE A 80 -2.50 -20.30 72.48
CA PHE A 80 -2.37 -18.87 72.79
C PHE A 80 -3.06 -18.50 74.09
N ALA A 81 -4.30 -18.94 74.33
CA ALA A 81 -5.03 -18.61 75.56
C ALA A 81 -4.25 -19.03 76.83
N ARG A 82 -3.57 -20.19 76.80
CA ARG A 82 -2.70 -20.66 77.88
C ARG A 82 -1.45 -19.80 78.06
N ARG A 83 -0.85 -19.32 76.97
CA ARG A 83 0.38 -18.52 76.99
C ARG A 83 0.13 -17.02 77.20
N ARG A 84 -1.09 -16.54 76.96
CA ARG A 84 -1.47 -15.13 77.02
C ARG A 84 -1.09 -14.48 78.36
N GLU A 85 -1.32 -15.16 79.48
CA GLU A 85 -0.97 -14.65 80.81
C GLU A 85 0.54 -14.49 81.00
N ILE A 86 1.35 -15.40 80.43
CA ILE A 86 2.81 -15.36 80.45
C ILE A 86 3.32 -14.21 79.55
N ILE A 87 2.76 -14.08 78.34
CA ILE A 87 3.12 -13.06 77.36
C ILE A 87 2.88 -11.65 77.92
N ILE A 88 1.73 -11.43 78.58
CA ILE A 88 1.37 -10.15 79.19
C ILE A 88 2.31 -9.85 80.36
N LYS A 89 2.62 -10.83 81.21
CA LYS A 89 3.50 -10.69 82.38
C LYS A 89 4.94 -10.33 81.99
N GLU A 90 5.42 -10.90 80.89
CA GLU A 90 6.80 -10.70 80.42
C GLU A 90 6.96 -9.54 79.42
N GLN A 91 5.88 -8.80 79.11
CA GLN A 91 5.87 -7.70 78.12
C GLN A 91 6.56 -8.03 76.79
N ARG A 92 6.50 -9.28 76.35
CA ARG A 92 7.11 -9.68 75.07
C ARG A 92 6.38 -9.01 73.92
N ASN A 93 7.14 -8.50 72.94
CA ASN A 93 6.54 -7.98 71.72
C ASN A 93 5.73 -9.09 71.03
N PRO A 94 4.43 -8.88 70.69
CA PRO A 94 3.58 -9.88 70.06
C PRO A 94 4.16 -10.49 68.78
N LEU A 95 4.99 -9.74 68.04
CA LEU A 95 5.66 -10.19 66.82
C LEU A 95 6.93 -11.03 67.07
N MET A 96 7.35 -11.17 68.33
CA MET A 96 8.43 -12.08 68.72
C MET A 96 7.92 -13.42 69.27
N ASP A 97 6.61 -13.58 69.44
CA ASP A 97 6.02 -14.88 69.81
C ASP A 97 5.72 -15.70 68.55
N HIS A 98 6.44 -16.83 68.41
CA HIS A 98 6.20 -17.79 67.35
C HIS A 98 4.74 -18.28 67.34
N GLY A 99 4.11 -18.37 68.51
CA GLY A 99 2.69 -18.72 68.63
C GLY A 99 1.76 -17.77 67.91
N MET A 100 1.99 -16.47 68.09
CA MET A 100 1.19 -15.46 67.42
C MET A 100 1.41 -15.42 65.92
N ILE A 101 2.65 -15.61 65.46
CA ILE A 101 2.96 -15.71 64.03
C ILE A 101 2.19 -16.88 63.42
N MET A 102 2.21 -18.06 64.05
CA MET A 102 1.46 -19.23 63.56
C MET A 102 -0.06 -19.00 63.48
N ILE A 103 -0.63 -18.28 64.45
CA ILE A 103 -2.05 -17.92 64.42
C ILE A 103 -2.32 -16.98 63.26
N ILE A 104 -1.53 -15.92 63.11
CA ILE A 104 -1.70 -14.95 62.02
C ILE A 104 -1.59 -15.68 60.68
N ASP A 105 -0.55 -16.49 60.47
CA ASP A 105 -0.34 -17.22 59.22
C ASP A 105 -1.49 -18.17 58.90
N TYR A 106 -2.01 -18.90 59.90
CA TYR A 106 -3.14 -19.80 59.69
C TYR A 106 -4.41 -19.05 59.30
N PHE A 107 -4.73 -17.96 59.99
CA PHE A 107 -5.94 -17.18 59.70
C PHE A 107 -5.82 -16.40 58.39
N GLN A 108 -4.62 -15.91 58.01
CA GLN A 108 -4.41 -15.27 56.70
C GLN A 108 -4.51 -16.27 55.56
N SER A 109 -3.99 -17.50 55.73
CA SER A 109 -4.08 -18.56 54.71
C SER A 109 -5.49 -19.13 54.55
N HIS A 110 -6.34 -19.00 55.58
CA HIS A 110 -7.74 -19.41 55.57
C HIS A 110 -8.62 -18.18 55.78
N ASN A 111 -8.53 -17.26 54.81
CA ASN A 111 -9.15 -15.95 54.88
C ASN A 111 -10.68 -16.00 54.91
N ASP A 112 -11.30 -17.10 54.52
CA ASP A 112 -12.73 -17.32 54.55
C ASP A 112 -13.31 -17.47 55.97
N ILE A 113 -12.46 -17.70 56.99
CA ILE A 113 -12.88 -17.83 58.39
C ILE A 113 -13.67 -16.61 58.88
N TYR A 114 -13.42 -15.39 58.38
CA TYR A 114 -14.20 -14.21 58.81
C TYR A 114 -15.71 -14.38 58.61
N LYS A 115 -16.13 -15.22 57.64
CA LYS A 115 -17.54 -15.47 57.32
C LYS A 115 -18.28 -16.15 58.47
N LEU A 116 -17.57 -16.85 59.36
CA LEU A 116 -18.12 -17.46 60.57
C LEU A 116 -18.33 -16.46 61.72
N PHE A 117 -17.70 -15.29 61.63
CA PHE A 117 -17.63 -14.29 62.70
C PHE A 117 -18.25 -12.95 62.28
N GLN A 118 -19.41 -12.99 61.61
CA GLN A 118 -20.05 -11.78 61.06
C GLN A 118 -20.47 -10.77 62.14
N ASP A 119 -20.84 -11.25 63.32
CA ASP A 119 -21.27 -10.39 64.43
C ASP A 119 -20.16 -9.43 64.89
N TYR A 120 -18.89 -9.81 64.74
CA TYR A 120 -17.75 -8.96 65.10
C TYR A 120 -17.67 -7.70 64.24
N PHE A 121 -18.22 -7.70 63.03
CA PHE A 121 -18.26 -6.50 62.17
C PHE A 121 -19.19 -5.41 62.73
N GLN A 122 -20.23 -5.80 63.48
CA GLN A 122 -21.17 -4.85 64.10
C GLN A 122 -20.51 -4.06 65.24
N HIS A 123 -19.51 -4.66 65.90
CA HIS A 123 -18.78 -4.08 67.03
C HIS A 123 -17.44 -3.44 66.61
N LEU A 124 -17.25 -3.14 65.32
CA LEU A 124 -16.10 -2.40 64.84
C LEU A 124 -16.19 -0.91 65.19
N THR A 125 -15.04 -0.31 65.50
CA THR A 125 -14.94 1.13 65.69
C THR A 125 -15.23 1.87 64.39
N ALA A 126 -15.64 3.13 64.48
CA ALA A 126 -15.89 3.96 63.31
C ALA A 126 -14.66 4.05 62.36
N LYS A 127 -13.43 3.99 62.90
CA LYS A 127 -12.19 3.97 62.13
C LYS A 127 -12.03 2.67 61.35
N GLU A 128 -12.22 1.52 61.99
CA GLU A 128 -12.14 0.20 61.36
C GLU A 128 -13.23 0.03 60.28
N GLN A 129 -14.46 0.45 60.57
CA GLN A 129 -15.55 0.43 59.59
C GLN A 129 -15.25 1.32 58.39
N LYS A 130 -14.70 2.52 58.62
CA LYS A 130 -14.27 3.43 57.55
C LYS A 130 -13.17 2.80 56.68
N LEU A 131 -12.23 2.08 57.30
CA LEU A 131 -11.15 1.40 56.58
C LEU A 131 -11.71 0.31 55.66
N ILE A 132 -12.57 -0.57 56.16
CA ILE A 132 -13.21 -1.63 55.36
C ILE A 132 -14.01 -1.02 54.20
N ARG A 133 -14.85 0.00 54.48
CA ARG A 133 -15.63 0.68 53.44
C ARG A 133 -14.75 1.33 52.38
N SER A 134 -13.61 1.91 52.78
CA SER A 134 -12.67 2.53 51.83
C SER A 134 -12.08 1.50 50.88
N PHE A 135 -11.70 0.32 51.38
CA PHE A 135 -11.22 -0.78 50.56
C PHE A 135 -12.30 -1.37 49.66
N GLU A 136 -13.54 -1.49 50.16
CA GLU A 136 -14.71 -1.91 49.35
C GLU A 136 -14.96 -0.94 48.19
N MET A 137 -14.90 0.38 48.46
CA MET A 137 -15.02 1.40 47.42
C MET A 137 -13.87 1.35 46.42
N LEU A 138 -12.64 1.08 46.87
CA LEU A 138 -11.47 0.94 45.99
C LEU A 138 -11.61 -0.28 45.07
N LEU A 139 -12.02 -1.43 45.61
CA LEU A 139 -12.24 -2.65 44.83
C LEU A 139 -13.33 -2.44 43.78
N GLU A 140 -14.45 -1.82 44.17
CA GLU A 140 -15.56 -1.52 43.27
C GLU A 140 -15.16 -0.50 42.19
N SER A 141 -14.39 0.53 42.56
CA SER A 141 -13.84 1.50 41.60
C SER A 141 -12.89 0.83 40.60
N ALA A 142 -11.95 0.01 41.10
CA ALA A 142 -11.03 -0.74 40.26
C ALA A 142 -11.76 -1.66 39.28
N LYS A 143 -12.80 -2.36 39.74
CA LYS A 143 -13.66 -3.19 38.89
C LYS A 143 -14.29 -2.39 37.75
N ARG A 144 -14.95 -1.27 38.05
CA ARG A 144 -15.55 -0.41 37.02
C ARG A 144 -14.53 0.15 36.05
N HIS A 145 -13.35 0.56 36.53
CA HIS A 145 -12.29 1.10 35.67
C HIS A 145 -11.74 0.02 34.72
N LEU A 146 -11.40 -1.16 35.25
CA LEU A 146 -10.87 -2.27 34.46
C LEU A 146 -11.90 -2.76 33.42
N GLU A 147 -13.18 -2.82 33.79
CA GLU A 147 -14.28 -3.16 32.89
C GLU A 147 -14.52 -2.06 31.84
N LYS A 148 -14.50 -0.78 32.20
CA LYS A 148 -14.74 0.32 31.25
C LYS A 148 -13.61 0.47 30.23
N ASP A 149 -12.36 0.38 30.67
CA ASP A 149 -11.20 0.39 29.79
C ASP A 149 -11.24 -0.82 28.84
N SER A 150 -11.81 -1.95 29.28
CA SER A 150 -12.03 -3.10 28.39
C SER A 150 -12.91 -2.79 27.20
N ILE A 151 -13.99 -2.05 27.40
CA ILE A 151 -14.92 -1.70 26.33
C ILE A 151 -14.26 -0.74 25.34
N ALA A 152 -13.54 0.27 25.84
CA ALA A 152 -12.82 1.23 25.00
C ALA A 152 -11.76 0.55 24.12
N HIS A 153 -10.96 -0.35 24.71
CA HIS A 153 -9.98 -1.12 23.96
C HIS A 153 -10.60 -2.08 22.94
N ILE A 154 -11.72 -2.74 23.26
CA ILE A 154 -12.46 -3.58 22.30
C ILE A 154 -12.98 -2.74 21.12
N GLN A 155 -13.42 -1.52 21.36
CA GLN A 155 -13.86 -0.61 20.30
C GLN A 155 -12.69 -0.15 19.42
N GLU A 156 -11.55 0.19 20.01
CA GLU A 156 -10.31 0.52 19.31
C GLU A 156 -9.85 -0.65 18.42
N GLU A 157 -9.86 -1.87 18.95
CA GLU A 157 -9.50 -3.10 18.24
C GLU A 157 -10.44 -3.35 17.04
N ARG A 158 -11.75 -3.18 17.22
CA ARG A 158 -12.73 -3.25 16.11
C ARG A 158 -12.49 -2.18 15.06
N ARG A 159 -12.07 -0.97 15.46
CA ARG A 159 -11.74 0.11 14.53
C ARG A 159 -10.48 -0.21 13.73
N LEU A 160 -9.43 -0.70 14.40
CA LEU A 160 -8.19 -1.14 13.75
C LEU A 160 -8.45 -2.26 12.74
N LEU A 161 -9.31 -3.23 13.07
CA LEU A 161 -9.70 -4.31 12.17
C LEU A 161 -10.39 -3.77 10.90
N LYS A 162 -11.30 -2.79 11.03
CA LYS A 162 -11.95 -2.15 9.88
C LYS A 162 -10.92 -1.46 8.98
N ILE A 163 -10.02 -0.67 9.57
CA ILE A 163 -8.94 0.03 8.84
C ILE A 163 -8.03 -0.98 8.13
N TYR A 164 -7.67 -2.08 8.79
CA TYR A 164 -6.85 -3.13 8.20
C TYR A 164 -7.52 -3.78 6.99
N GLN A 165 -8.81 -4.13 7.11
CA GLN A 165 -9.58 -4.70 6.00
C GLN A 165 -9.69 -3.72 4.82
N GLU A 166 -9.91 -2.44 5.10
CA GLU A 166 -9.97 -1.39 4.09
C GLU A 166 -8.62 -1.21 3.38
N ASN A 167 -7.52 -1.16 4.13
CA ASN A 167 -6.16 -1.13 3.57
C ASN A 167 -5.88 -2.34 2.67
N LYS A 168 -6.30 -3.55 3.06
CA LYS A 168 -6.15 -4.76 2.25
C LYS A 168 -6.94 -4.65 0.94
N ARG A 169 -8.16 -4.10 0.99
CA ARG A 169 -8.98 -3.83 -0.22
C ARG A 169 -8.33 -2.78 -1.12
N LEU A 170 -7.84 -1.68 -0.55
CA LEU A 170 -7.15 -0.61 -1.29
C LEU A 170 -5.88 -1.12 -1.97
N LYS A 171 -5.06 -1.93 -1.29
CA LYS A 171 -3.87 -2.56 -1.90
C LYS A 171 -4.23 -3.40 -3.12
N LYS A 172 -5.28 -4.23 -3.03
CA LYS A 172 -5.78 -5.00 -4.18
C LYS A 172 -6.28 -4.10 -5.31
N TYR A 173 -6.97 -3.02 -4.98
CA TYR A 173 -7.48 -2.06 -5.96
C TYR A 173 -6.33 -1.36 -6.70
N ILE A 174 -5.31 -0.87 -5.97
CA ILE A 174 -4.11 -0.25 -6.54
C ILE A 174 -3.39 -1.23 -7.48
N ALA A 175 -3.20 -2.49 -7.06
CA ALA A 175 -2.56 -3.51 -7.88
C ALA A 175 -3.31 -3.73 -9.21
N ARG A 176 -4.64 -3.86 -9.18
CA ARG A 176 -5.46 -3.99 -10.38
C ARG A 176 -5.34 -2.78 -11.31
N ASN A 177 -5.35 -1.57 -10.76
CA ASN A 177 -5.23 -0.35 -11.55
C ASN A 177 -3.85 -0.20 -12.18
N ARG A 178 -2.77 -0.57 -11.48
CA ARG A 178 -1.42 -0.60 -12.06
C ARG A 178 -1.35 -1.51 -13.28
N VAL A 179 -1.93 -2.70 -13.21
CA VAL A 179 -2.00 -3.63 -14.35
C VAL A 179 -2.79 -3.02 -15.52
N LYS A 180 -3.95 -2.40 -15.24
CA LYS A 180 -4.76 -1.72 -16.27
C LYS A 180 -3.99 -0.58 -16.96
N ILE A 181 -3.28 0.24 -16.18
CA ILE A 181 -2.46 1.35 -16.70
C ILE A 181 -1.32 0.80 -17.58
N ALA A 182 -0.63 -0.25 -17.14
CA ALA A 182 0.45 -0.87 -17.90
C ALA A 182 -0.06 -1.42 -19.25
N LEU A 183 -1.20 -2.11 -19.25
CA LEU A 183 -1.85 -2.60 -20.47
C LEU A 183 -2.24 -1.45 -21.40
N PHE A 184 -2.90 -0.42 -20.87
CA PHE A 184 -3.29 0.76 -21.64
C PHE A 184 -2.08 1.44 -22.30
N ASN A 185 -0.98 1.61 -21.57
CA ASN A 185 0.25 2.19 -22.09
C ASN A 185 0.88 1.33 -23.20
N LYS A 186 0.90 0.00 -23.04
CA LYS A 186 1.38 -0.91 -24.08
C LYS A 186 0.55 -0.79 -25.36
N THR A 187 -0.78 -0.79 -25.23
CA THR A 187 -1.70 -0.62 -26.36
C THR A 187 -1.52 0.73 -27.04
N LYS A 188 -1.34 1.81 -26.28
CA LYS A 188 -1.10 3.15 -26.83
C LYS A 188 0.21 3.18 -27.62
N ARG A 189 1.30 2.64 -27.06
CA ARG A 189 2.60 2.55 -27.76
C ARG A 189 2.50 1.76 -29.06
N TRP A 190 1.81 0.63 -29.03
CA TRP A 190 1.62 -0.20 -30.22
C TRP A 190 0.83 0.56 -31.31
N LYS A 191 -0.27 1.23 -30.96
CA LYS A 191 -1.04 2.06 -31.91
C LYS A 191 -0.19 3.17 -32.54
N VAL A 192 0.65 3.85 -31.76
CA VAL A 192 1.55 4.89 -32.28
C VAL A 192 2.59 4.29 -33.22
N MET A 193 3.19 3.16 -32.85
CA MET A 193 4.19 2.48 -33.67
C MET A 193 3.60 2.00 -35.00
N THR A 194 2.42 1.37 -34.99
CA THR A 194 1.75 0.92 -36.22
C THR A 194 1.44 2.10 -37.15
N ARG A 195 0.98 3.22 -36.60
CA ARG A 195 0.75 4.44 -37.40
C ARG A 195 2.06 4.98 -38.00
N ALA A 196 3.13 5.02 -37.22
CA ALA A 196 4.43 5.48 -37.69
C ALA A 196 4.96 4.61 -38.84
N VAL A 197 4.91 3.28 -38.70
CA VAL A 197 5.33 2.33 -39.75
C VAL A 197 4.49 2.49 -41.01
N TYR A 198 3.17 2.69 -40.88
CA TYR A 198 2.31 2.93 -42.04
C TYR A 198 2.66 4.24 -42.75
N THR A 199 2.83 5.33 -42.01
CA THR A 199 3.21 6.62 -42.58
C THR A 199 4.56 6.56 -43.27
N ASP A 200 5.55 5.90 -42.66
CA ASP A 200 6.89 5.70 -43.23
C ASP A 200 6.83 4.95 -44.56
N LYS A 201 6.04 3.87 -44.63
CA LYS A 201 5.82 3.13 -45.87
C LYS A 201 5.19 4.00 -46.97
N VAL A 202 4.16 4.79 -46.65
CA VAL A 202 3.50 5.67 -47.61
C VAL A 202 4.45 6.76 -48.10
N LEU A 203 5.30 7.31 -47.22
CA LEU A 203 6.32 8.28 -47.60
C LEU A 203 7.35 7.66 -48.55
N HIS A 204 7.82 6.45 -48.26
CA HIS A 204 8.76 5.73 -49.13
C HIS A 204 8.17 5.47 -50.53
N GLU A 205 6.92 5.00 -50.61
CA GLU A 205 6.22 4.79 -51.89
C GLU A 205 6.06 6.11 -52.68
N TRP A 206 5.92 7.24 -51.97
CA TRP A 206 5.82 8.56 -52.60
C TRP A 206 7.16 9.06 -53.12
N ASP A 207 8.23 8.87 -52.36
CA ASP A 207 9.60 9.20 -52.76
C ASP A 207 10.04 8.37 -53.96
N GLU A 208 9.71 7.07 -54.01
CA GLU A 208 9.95 6.21 -55.18
C GLU A 208 9.25 6.75 -56.42
N LYS A 209 7.94 7.05 -56.34
CA LYS A 209 7.19 7.63 -57.45
C LYS A 209 7.73 8.98 -57.91
N LYS A 210 8.22 9.78 -56.97
CA LYS A 210 8.84 11.07 -57.29
C LYS A 210 10.10 10.85 -58.12
N ILE A 211 10.97 9.93 -57.71
CA ILE A 211 12.18 9.56 -58.47
C ILE A 211 11.83 9.03 -59.85
N GLU A 212 10.84 8.12 -59.95
CA GLU A 212 10.38 7.59 -61.25
C GLU A 212 9.88 8.69 -62.19
N ASN A 213 9.09 9.63 -61.67
CA ASN A 213 8.58 10.75 -62.45
C ASN A 213 9.71 11.70 -62.89
N GLU A 214 10.67 11.99 -62.01
CA GLU A 214 11.84 12.81 -62.34
C GLU A 214 12.66 12.17 -63.46
N GLN A 215 12.92 10.86 -63.37
CA GLN A 215 13.60 10.10 -64.44
C GLN A 215 12.81 10.09 -65.75
N PHE A 216 11.48 9.95 -65.68
CA PHE A 216 10.64 10.01 -66.87
C PHE A 216 10.75 11.38 -67.56
N LEU A 217 10.65 12.47 -66.80
CA LEU A 217 10.77 13.83 -67.30
C LEU A 217 12.15 14.10 -67.90
N GLU A 218 13.23 13.64 -67.26
CA GLU A 218 14.59 13.77 -67.78
C GLU A 218 14.75 13.02 -69.11
N ASN A 219 14.26 11.77 -69.19
CA ASN A 219 14.29 10.99 -70.42
C ASN A 219 13.47 11.64 -71.55
N GLU A 220 12.32 12.24 -71.22
CA GLU A 220 11.49 12.94 -72.21
C GLU A 220 12.16 14.24 -72.68
N ALA A 221 12.74 15.01 -71.77
CA ALA A 221 13.54 16.19 -72.09
C ALA A 221 14.72 15.83 -73.00
N ASP A 222 15.42 14.74 -72.73
CA ASP A 222 16.50 14.24 -73.57
C ASP A 222 16.03 13.83 -74.97
N LYS A 223 14.88 13.16 -75.09
CA LYS A 223 14.30 12.82 -76.39
C LYS A 223 13.95 14.07 -77.19
N ILE A 224 13.37 15.08 -76.56
CA ILE A 224 13.04 16.37 -77.20
C ILE A 224 14.33 17.08 -77.61
N ASN A 225 15.32 17.17 -76.72
CA ASN A 225 16.62 17.78 -77.01
C ASN A 225 17.34 17.10 -78.18
N ARG A 226 17.30 15.77 -78.28
CA ARG A 226 17.84 15.02 -79.44
C ARG A 226 17.10 15.38 -80.73
N LYS A 227 15.77 15.50 -80.70
CA LYS A 227 14.98 15.93 -81.86
C LYS A 227 15.35 17.35 -82.29
N ILE A 228 15.47 18.28 -81.34
CA ILE A 228 15.87 19.68 -81.60
C ILE A 228 17.23 19.70 -82.30
N ARG A 229 18.25 19.02 -81.76
CA ARG A 229 19.59 18.97 -82.38
C ARG A 229 19.56 18.38 -83.79
N ASN A 230 18.75 17.35 -84.03
CA ASN A 230 18.60 16.77 -85.37
C ASN A 230 17.94 17.76 -86.35
N TYR A 231 16.91 18.48 -85.91
CA TYR A 231 16.27 19.54 -86.71
C TYR A 231 17.23 20.69 -87.00
N GLU A 232 17.98 21.15 -86.00
CA GLU A 232 19.00 22.19 -86.16
C GLU A 232 20.05 21.76 -87.19
N LYS A 233 20.56 20.53 -87.10
CA LYS A 233 21.52 19.99 -88.07
C LYS A 233 20.94 19.93 -89.48
N ALA A 234 19.74 19.36 -89.64
CA ALA A 234 19.07 19.30 -90.93
C ALA A 234 18.79 20.69 -91.53
N SER A 235 18.46 21.66 -90.68
CA SER A 235 18.29 23.07 -91.08
C SER A 235 19.59 23.67 -91.59
N VAL A 236 20.70 23.47 -90.89
CA VAL A 236 22.04 23.92 -91.33
C VAL A 236 22.45 23.25 -92.65
N ASP A 237 22.23 21.94 -92.78
CA ASP A 237 22.53 21.21 -94.02
C ASP A 237 21.70 21.74 -95.21
N ASN A 238 20.40 22.03 -95.00
CA ASN A 238 19.55 22.65 -96.01
C ASN A 238 20.02 24.08 -96.37
N GLN A 239 20.41 24.88 -95.38
CA GLN A 239 20.96 26.22 -95.64
C GLN A 239 22.23 26.14 -96.50
N ASN A 240 23.13 25.20 -96.19
CA ASN A 240 24.34 24.96 -96.98
C ASN A 240 24.01 24.52 -98.42
N GLN A 241 22.99 23.67 -98.62
CA GLN A 241 22.54 23.27 -99.96
C GLN A 241 22.01 24.47 -100.75
N ILE A 242 21.13 25.29 -100.15
CA ILE A 242 20.60 26.50 -100.78
C ILE A 242 21.72 27.48 -101.15
N GLU A 243 22.74 27.64 -100.29
CA GLU A 243 23.91 28.48 -100.61
C GLU A 243 24.73 27.94 -101.79
N GLN A 244 24.89 26.62 -101.89
CA GLN A 244 25.55 25.98 -103.03
C GLN A 244 24.75 26.20 -104.33
N GLU A 245 23.45 25.97 -104.32
CA GLU A 245 22.55 26.22 -105.47
C GLU A 245 22.59 27.68 -105.89
N LEU A 246 22.57 28.62 -104.94
CA LEU A 246 22.69 30.04 -105.19
C LEU A 246 24.02 30.40 -105.85
N ASN A 247 25.13 29.78 -105.41
CA ASN A 247 26.43 29.99 -106.02
C ASN A 247 26.50 29.45 -107.45
N VAL A 248 25.93 28.27 -107.71
CA VAL A 248 25.82 27.71 -109.07
C VAL A 248 25.01 28.66 -109.96
N THR A 249 23.82 29.08 -109.50
CA THR A 249 22.95 30.01 -110.23
C THR A 249 23.65 31.35 -110.49
N LYS A 250 24.41 31.88 -109.52
CA LYS A 250 25.22 33.09 -109.70
C LYS A 250 26.30 32.92 -110.76
N ILE A 251 26.96 31.75 -110.81
CA ILE A 251 27.98 31.44 -111.83
C ILE A 251 27.32 31.33 -113.21
N GLU A 252 26.19 30.63 -113.31
CA GLU A 252 25.42 30.51 -114.56
C GLU A 252 24.90 31.87 -115.04
N PHE A 253 24.32 32.67 -114.16
CA PHE A 253 23.87 34.02 -114.48
C PHE A 253 25.03 34.90 -114.98
N LYS A 254 26.19 34.84 -114.33
CA LYS A 254 27.41 35.55 -114.80
C LYS A 254 27.86 35.05 -116.18
N LYS A 255 27.72 33.76 -116.48
CA LYS A 255 28.04 33.21 -117.80
C LYS A 255 27.04 33.70 -118.86
N GLN A 256 25.75 33.63 -118.57
CA GLN A 256 24.69 34.14 -119.45
C GLN A 256 24.79 35.65 -119.68
N ASP A 257 25.13 36.45 -118.67
CA ASP A 257 25.36 37.90 -118.82
C ASP A 257 26.56 38.19 -119.73
N LYS A 258 27.65 37.42 -119.59
CA LYS A 258 28.80 37.52 -120.51
C LYS A 258 28.42 37.13 -121.94
N GLU A 259 27.72 36.02 -122.12
CA GLU A 259 27.22 35.59 -123.43
C GLU A 259 26.28 36.64 -124.04
N SER A 260 25.37 37.19 -123.23
CA SER A 260 24.42 38.24 -123.66
C SER A 260 25.14 39.52 -124.07
N LYS A 261 26.18 39.93 -123.34
CA LYS A 261 27.04 41.07 -123.73
C LYS A 261 27.81 40.82 -125.01
N ILE A 262 28.26 39.59 -125.26
CA ILE A 262 28.91 39.21 -126.52
C ILE A 262 27.89 39.27 -127.67
N THR A 263 26.68 38.73 -127.48
CA THR A 263 25.63 38.80 -128.50
C THR A 263 25.18 40.23 -128.76
N GLU A 264 25.04 41.07 -127.73
CA GLU A 264 24.72 42.49 -127.86
C GLU A 264 25.83 43.26 -128.60
N LYS A 265 27.10 42.95 -128.32
CA LYS A 265 28.23 43.53 -129.05
C LYS A 265 28.20 43.11 -130.53
N ARG A 266 27.92 41.84 -130.83
CA ARG A 266 27.75 41.34 -132.20
C ARG A 266 26.59 42.02 -132.92
N THR A 267 25.42 42.14 -132.30
CA THR A 267 24.27 42.85 -132.92
C THR A 267 24.54 44.34 -133.10
N ARG A 268 25.30 44.98 -132.21
CA ARG A 268 25.79 46.36 -132.43
C ARG A 268 26.77 46.46 -133.59
N GLU A 269 27.71 45.52 -133.72
CA GLU A 269 28.67 45.46 -134.84
C GLU A 269 27.95 45.17 -136.18
N GLU A 270 26.90 44.35 -136.18
CA GLU A 270 26.04 44.10 -137.34
C GLU A 270 25.22 45.35 -137.71
N ASN A 271 24.66 46.05 -136.73
CA ASN A 271 23.95 47.31 -136.96
C ASN A 271 24.87 48.46 -137.40
N PHE A 272 26.15 48.47 -137.00
CA PHE A 272 27.13 49.47 -137.41
C PHE A 272 27.65 49.26 -138.85
N LYS A 273 27.50 48.05 -139.41
CA LYS A 273 27.72 47.79 -140.85
C LYS A 273 26.51 48.15 -141.72
N ALA A 274 25.38 48.50 -141.10
CA ALA A 274 24.14 48.89 -141.78
C ALA A 274 23.92 50.43 -141.80
N TRP A 275 24.96 51.20 -141.49
CA TRP A 275 25.07 52.65 -141.71
C TRP A 275 26.25 52.94 -142.65
#